data_AF-A0A831SMJ7-F1
#
_entry.id   AF-A0A831SMJ7-F1
#
_cell.length_a   1.000
_cell.length_b   1.000
_cell.length_c   1.000
_cell.angle_alpha   90.00
_cell.angle_beta   90.00
_cell.angle_gamma   90.00
#
_symmetry.space_group_name_H-M   'P 1'
#
loop_
_entity.id
_entity.type
_entity.pdbx_description
1 polymer ?
#
loop_
_entity_poly.entity_id
_entity_poly.type
_entity_poly.pdbx_seq_one_letter_code
_entity_poly.pdbx_strand_id
1 'polypeptide(L)'
;MWKIKDIVTARREVLEGTFQGVIQTHKVDTEEKRLENNPEEFLKITYPSSAIKRAIEGIEEKFSGKSNQGGFLLVGPYGSGKSHTLVTLFHLFNNPSLAKEWGKRWNIDI
;
A
#
# COMPACT_ATOMS: atom_id res chain seq x y z
N MET A 1 -33.39 6.67 2.05
CA MET A 1 -32.37 5.60 2.01
C MET A 1 -31.22 6.09 1.15
N TRP A 2 -30.01 6.17 1.70
CA TRP A 2 -28.82 6.59 0.96
C TRP A 2 -28.46 5.54 -0.10
N LYS A 3 -28.10 5.97 -1.31
CA LYS A 3 -27.51 5.11 -2.34
C LYS A 3 -26.00 5.19 -2.25
N ILE A 4 -25.31 4.16 -2.76
CA ILE A 4 -23.82 4.13 -2.80
C ILE A 4 -23.28 5.40 -3.49
N LYS A 5 -23.89 5.83 -4.59
CA LYS A 5 -23.49 7.06 -5.30
C LYS A 5 -23.60 8.35 -4.47
N ASP A 6 -24.36 8.33 -3.38
CA ASP A 6 -24.56 9.49 -2.51
C ASP A 6 -23.47 9.56 -1.42
N ILE A 7 -22.67 8.49 -1.26
CA ILE A 7 -21.62 8.37 -0.22
C ILE A 7 -20.23 8.10 -0.79
N VAL A 8 -20.10 7.79 -2.09
CA VAL A 8 -18.81 7.52 -2.72
C VAL A 8 -18.68 8.31 -4.02
N THR A 9 -17.53 8.97 -4.18
CA THR A 9 -17.13 9.58 -5.45
C THR A 9 -16.21 8.62 -6.19
N ALA A 10 -16.63 8.16 -7.37
CA ALA A 10 -15.79 7.33 -8.23
C ALA A 10 -14.60 8.16 -8.75
N ARG A 11 -13.41 7.54 -8.80
CA ARG A 11 -12.23 8.18 -9.39
C ARG A 11 -12.36 8.25 -10.91
N ARG A 12 -11.72 9.26 -11.51
CA ARG A 12 -11.81 9.54 -12.95
C ARG A 12 -11.40 8.34 -13.79
N GLU A 13 -10.31 7.67 -13.44
CA GLU A 13 -9.80 6.48 -14.11
C GLU A 13 -10.75 5.28 -14.08
N VAL A 14 -11.64 5.19 -13.08
CA VAL A 14 -12.68 4.16 -13.03
C VAL A 14 -13.79 4.49 -14.02
N LEU A 15 -14.16 5.76 -14.11
CA LEU A 15 -15.20 6.24 -15.04
C LEU A 15 -14.74 6.20 -16.50
N GLU A 16 -13.45 6.46 -16.76
CA GLU A 16 -12.85 6.46 -18.10
C GLU A 16 -12.41 5.06 -18.57
N GLY A 17 -12.54 4.02 -17.73
CA GLY A 17 -12.11 2.66 -18.07
C GLY A 17 -10.60 2.46 -18.16
N THR A 18 -9.81 3.39 -17.63
CA THR A 18 -8.34 3.34 -17.62
C THR A 18 -7.78 2.77 -16.31
N PHE A 19 -8.64 2.23 -15.46
CA PHE A 19 -8.26 1.69 -14.16
C PHE A 19 -7.35 0.47 -14.30
N GLN A 20 -6.18 0.54 -13.68
CA GLN A 20 -5.25 -0.57 -13.59
C GLN A 20 -5.64 -1.50 -12.43
N GLY A 21 -6.21 -2.66 -12.75
CA GLY A 21 -6.68 -3.64 -11.77
C GLY A 21 -5.61 -4.58 -11.20
N VAL A 22 -4.37 -4.53 -11.71
CA VAL A 22 -3.28 -5.42 -11.31
C VAL A 22 -2.03 -4.62 -11.00
N ILE A 23 -1.44 -4.87 -9.83
CA ILE A 23 -0.15 -4.32 -9.43
C ILE A 23 0.99 -5.18 -9.97
N GLN A 24 1.92 -4.55 -10.67
CA GLN A 24 3.10 -5.15 -11.28
C GLN A 24 4.35 -4.69 -10.52
N THR A 25 4.83 -5.52 -9.59
CA THR A 25 5.94 -5.16 -8.69
C THR A 25 7.22 -4.75 -9.41
N HIS A 26 7.50 -5.34 -10.59
CA HIS A 26 8.66 -5.03 -11.43
C HIS A 26 8.55 -3.69 -12.20
N LYS A 27 7.47 -2.91 -11.98
CA LYS A 27 7.30 -1.58 -12.58
C LYS A 27 7.71 -0.44 -11.64
N VAL A 28 8.07 -0.75 -10.40
CA VAL A 28 8.39 0.22 -9.34
C VAL A 28 9.58 1.13 -9.69
N ASP A 29 10.50 0.66 -10.54
CA ASP A 29 11.77 1.29 -10.92
C ASP A 29 11.83 1.64 -12.42
N THR A 30 10.71 1.53 -13.13
CA THR A 30 10.67 1.82 -14.57
C THR A 30 10.56 3.31 -14.86
N GLU A 31 11.08 3.75 -16.02
CA GLU A 31 10.96 5.15 -16.49
C GLU A 31 9.53 5.52 -16.92
N GLU A 32 8.75 4.53 -17.35
CA GLU A 32 7.37 4.73 -17.75
C GLU A 32 6.53 5.17 -16.55
N LYS A 33 5.70 6.20 -16.70
CA LYS A 33 4.80 6.64 -15.63
C LYS A 33 3.78 5.54 -15.31
N ARG A 34 3.84 5.00 -14.09
CA ARG A 34 3.00 3.91 -13.60
C ARG A 34 2.43 4.28 -12.23
N LEU A 35 1.44 3.53 -11.78
CA LEU A 35 0.95 3.68 -10.41
C LEU A 35 2.02 3.21 -9.41
N GLU A 36 2.72 2.13 -9.74
CA GLU A 36 3.71 1.47 -8.88
C GLU A 36 4.95 2.32 -8.61
N ASN A 37 5.33 3.23 -9.51
CA ASN A 37 6.50 4.11 -9.32
C ASN A 37 6.12 5.53 -8.87
N ASN A 38 4.84 5.78 -8.58
CA ASN A 38 4.37 7.05 -8.02
C ASN A 38 3.98 6.85 -6.54
N PRO A 39 4.89 7.15 -5.58
CA PRO A 39 4.63 6.90 -4.16
C PRO A 39 3.43 7.69 -3.63
N GLU A 40 3.23 8.93 -4.09
CA GLU A 40 2.13 9.78 -3.65
C GLU A 40 0.76 9.19 -4.04
N GLU A 41 0.57 8.88 -5.32
CA GLU A 41 -0.68 8.30 -5.81
C GLU A 41 -0.88 6.87 -5.26
N PHE A 42 0.19 6.08 -5.15
CA PHE A 42 0.11 4.72 -4.63
C PHE A 42 -0.33 4.71 -3.16
N LEU A 43 0.32 5.49 -2.29
CA LEU A 43 -0.04 5.55 -0.86
C LEU A 43 -1.42 6.20 -0.67
N LYS A 44 -1.78 7.17 -1.50
CA LYS A 44 -3.09 7.83 -1.44
C LYS A 44 -4.26 6.88 -1.62
N ILE A 45 -4.11 5.87 -2.47
CA ILE A 45 -5.16 4.86 -2.73
C ILE A 45 -5.04 3.64 -1.82
N THR A 46 -4.04 3.60 -0.94
CA THR A 46 -3.74 2.44 -0.10
C THR A 46 -4.39 2.60 1.27
N TYR A 47 -5.36 1.74 1.55
CA TYR A 47 -5.90 1.53 2.89
C TYR A 47 -4.97 0.60 3.69
N PRO A 48 -4.67 0.90 4.97
CA PRO A 48 -3.83 0.07 5.83
C PRO A 48 -4.56 -1.21 6.27
N SER A 49 -4.61 -2.18 5.37
CA SER A 49 -5.16 -3.50 5.68
C SER A 49 -4.43 -4.15 6.86
N SER A 50 -5.07 -5.13 7.50
CA SER A 50 -4.43 -5.91 8.56
C SER A 50 -3.13 -6.58 8.13
N ALA A 51 -3.01 -6.95 6.85
CA ALA A 51 -1.79 -7.52 6.30
C ALA A 51 -0.63 -6.51 6.30
N ILE A 52 -0.89 -5.25 5.92
CA ILE A 52 0.12 -4.18 5.93
C ILE A 52 0.52 -3.87 7.38
N LYS A 53 -0.46 -3.70 8.28
CA LYS A 53 -0.20 -3.41 9.70
C LYS A 53 0.67 -4.47 10.35
N ARG A 54 0.32 -5.76 10.19
CA ARG A 54 1.11 -6.88 10.72
C ARG A 54 2.52 -6.95 10.15
N ALA A 55 2.69 -6.60 8.87
CA ALA A 55 4.02 -6.56 8.28
C ALA A 55 4.87 -5.44 8.91
N ILE A 56 4.31 -4.25 9.11
CA ILE A 56 4.99 -3.13 9.79
C ILE A 56 5.32 -3.51 11.24
N GLU A 57 4.36 -4.06 11.99
CA GLU A 57 4.54 -4.51 13.37
C GLU A 57 5.67 -5.55 13.49
N GLY A 58 5.66 -6.57 12.62
CA GLY A 58 6.70 -7.60 12.65
C GLY A 58 8.10 -7.06 12.30
N ILE A 59 8.17 -6.06 11.42
CA ILE A 59 9.42 -5.37 11.09
C ILE A 59 9.92 -4.56 12.29
N GLU A 60 9.03 -3.83 12.96
CA GLU A 60 9.34 -3.09 14.18
C GLU A 60 9.82 -4.00 15.30
N GLU A 61 9.15 -5.13 15.53
CA GLU A 61 9.59 -6.13 16.52
C GLU A 61 10.99 -6.67 16.24
N LYS A 62 11.35 -6.82 14.96
CA LYS A 62 12.71 -7.21 14.55
C LYS A 62 13.72 -6.11 14.88
N PHE A 63 13.44 -4.86 14.53
CA PHE A 63 14.33 -3.74 14.81
C PHE A 63 14.46 -3.44 16.31
N SER A 64 13.40 -3.67 17.09
CA SER A 64 13.40 -3.49 18.54
C SER A 64 14.03 -4.67 19.30
N GLY A 65 14.50 -5.72 18.62
CA GLY A 65 15.06 -6.92 19.23
C GLY A 65 14.04 -7.83 19.94
N LYS A 66 12.73 -7.58 19.80
CA LYS A 66 11.67 -8.45 20.34
C LYS A 66 11.53 -9.74 19.56
N SER A 67 11.92 -9.73 18.28
CA SER A 67 11.88 -10.88 17.39
C SER A 67 13.20 -11.08 16.66
N ASN A 68 13.60 -12.34 16.48
CA ASN A 68 14.73 -12.71 15.65
C ASN A 68 14.33 -12.96 14.18
N GLN A 69 13.03 -12.90 13.84
CA GLN A 69 12.51 -13.15 12.50
C GLN A 69 13.09 -12.15 11.48
N GLY A 70 13.87 -12.64 10.52
CA GLY A 70 14.47 -11.82 9.46
C GLY A 70 13.74 -11.86 8.11
N GLY A 71 12.80 -12.78 7.93
CA GLY A 71 12.06 -12.96 6.68
C GLY A 71 10.56 -12.88 6.89
N PHE A 72 9.86 -12.17 6.00
CA PHE A 72 8.41 -12.02 6.04
C PHE A 72 7.81 -12.62 4.77
N LEU A 73 7.03 -13.69 4.92
CA LEU A 73 6.35 -14.32 3.80
C LEU A 73 4.93 -13.77 3.65
N LEU A 74 4.64 -13.13 2.51
CA LEU A 74 3.30 -12.68 2.17
C LEU A 74 2.53 -13.84 1.53
N VAL A 75 1.77 -14.59 2.33
CA VAL A 75 0.98 -15.75 1.88
C VAL A 75 -0.49 -15.37 1.66
N GLY A 76 -1.10 -15.87 0.59
CA GLY A 76 -2.54 -15.74 0.35
C GLY A 76 -2.94 -16.13 -1.07
N PRO A 77 -4.24 -16.29 -1.35
CA PRO A 77 -4.76 -16.63 -2.68
C PRO A 77 -4.51 -15.52 -3.71
N TYR A 78 -4.75 -15.81 -4.99
CA TYR A 78 -4.72 -14.79 -6.04
C TYR A 78 -5.66 -13.62 -5.69
N GLY A 79 -5.23 -12.39 -5.95
CA GLY A 79 -5.98 -11.18 -5.60
C GLY A 79 -5.95 -10.77 -4.13
N SER A 80 -5.24 -11.49 -3.25
CA SER A 80 -5.18 -11.17 -1.81
C SER A 80 -4.34 -9.93 -1.44
N GLY A 81 -3.88 -9.15 -2.43
CA GLY A 81 -3.12 -7.92 -2.19
C GLY A 81 -1.64 -8.08 -1.85
N LYS A 82 -1.03 -9.27 -1.99
CA LYS A 82 0.41 -9.49 -1.67
C LYS A 82 1.34 -8.50 -2.38
N SER A 83 1.19 -8.35 -3.69
CA SER A 83 1.97 -7.40 -4.48
C SER A 83 1.73 -5.95 -4.04
N HIS A 84 0.48 -5.62 -3.69
CA HIS A 84 0.13 -4.29 -3.19
C HIS A 84 0.78 -4.01 -1.84
N THR A 85 0.76 -4.96 -0.92
CA THR A 85 1.46 -4.88 0.38
C THR A 85 2.96 -4.69 0.18
N LEU A 86 3.58 -5.45 -0.73
CA LEU A 86 5.01 -5.34 -1.00
C LEU A 86 5.40 -3.94 -1.53
N VAL A 87 4.65 -3.42 -2.51
CA VAL A 87 4.89 -2.07 -3.06
C VAL A 87 4.58 -0.98 -2.02
N THR A 88 3.58 -1.20 -1.15
CA THR A 88 3.30 -0.29 -0.03
C THR A 88 4.51 -0.19 0.90
N LEU A 89 5.04 -1.33 1.35
CA LEU A 89 6.21 -1.37 2.23
C LEU A 89 7.43 -0.72 1.56
N PHE A 90 7.65 -0.99 0.27
CA PHE A 90 8.69 -0.33 -0.51
C PHE A 90 8.56 1.20 -0.44
N HIS A 91 7.37 1.75 -0.71
CA HIS A 91 7.17 3.20 -0.69
C HIS A 91 7.28 3.80 0.70
N LEU A 92 6.77 3.13 1.75
CA LEU A 92 6.88 3.60 3.12
C LEU A 92 8.34 3.72 3.55
N PHE A 93 9.18 2.74 3.22
CA PHE A 93 10.58 2.74 3.65
C PHE A 93 11.49 3.63 2.80
N ASN A 94 11.16 3.84 1.51
CA ASN A 94 11.95 4.71 0.64
C ASN A 94 11.51 6.19 0.69
N ASN A 95 10.33 6.50 1.24
CA ASN A 95 9.78 7.87 1.27
C ASN A 95 9.30 8.25 2.69
N PRO A 96 10.21 8.53 3.65
CA PRO A 96 9.84 8.74 5.05
C PRO A 96 8.84 9.89 5.29
N SER A 97 8.91 10.96 4.51
CA SER A 97 7.95 12.08 4.61
C SER A 97 6.53 11.63 4.25
N LEU A 98 6.38 10.91 3.14
CA LEU A 98 5.10 10.38 2.69
C LEU A 98 4.59 9.27 3.62
N ALA A 99 5.49 8.45 4.19
CA ALA A 99 5.14 7.45 5.18
C ALA A 99 4.52 8.07 6.43
N LYS A 100 5.11 9.14 6.96
CA LYS A 100 4.57 9.89 8.11
C LYS A 100 3.22 10.52 7.81
N GLU A 101 3.02 11.07 6.62
CA GLU A 101 1.73 11.62 6.20
C GLU A 101 0.65 10.54 6.07
N TRP A 102 0.99 9.40 5.48
CA TRP A 102 0.10 8.25 5.36
C TRP A 102 -0.24 7.66 6.73
N GLY A 103 0.75 7.51 7.63
CA GLY A 103 0.55 7.09 9.02
C GLY A 103 -0.40 8.02 9.77
N LYS A 104 -0.18 9.34 9.71
CA LYS A 104 -1.09 10.35 10.30
C LYS A 104 -2.50 10.25 9.77
N ARG A 105 -2.67 10.12 8.44
CA ARG A 105 -3.99 10.00 7.79
C ARG A 105 -4.80 8.83 8.34
N TRP A 106 -4.13 7.73 8.65
CA TRP A 106 -4.75 6.49 9.07
C TRP A 106 -4.63 6.19 10.57
N ASN A 107 -4.08 7.13 11.34
CA ASN A 107 -3.80 6.98 12.76
C ASN A 107 -2.93 5.73 13.06
N ILE A 108 -1.82 5.60 12.34
CA ILE A 108 -0.79 4.57 12.49
C ILE A 108 0.53 5.26 12.80
N ASP A 109 1.23 4.75 13.82
CA ASP A 109 2.56 5.21 14.18
C ASP A 109 3.61 4.52 13.28
N ILE A 110 4.30 5.31 12.45
CA ILE A 110 5.29 4.90 11.43
C ILE A 110 6.40 5.94 11.38
#